data_AF-A0AA35TGF1-F1
#
_entry.id   AF-A0AA35TGF1-F1
#
_cell.length_a   1.000
_cell.length_b   1.000
_cell.length_c   1.000
_cell.angle_alpha   90.00
_cell.angle_beta   90.00
_cell.angle_gamma   90.00
#
_symmetry.space_group_name_H-M   'P 1'
#
loop_
_entity.id
_entity.type
_entity.pdbx_description
1 polymer ?
#
loop_
_entity_poly.entity_id
_entity_poly.type
_entity_poly.pdbx_seq_one_letter_code
_entity_poly.pdbx_strand_id
1 'polypeptide(L)'
;MRKSNFFHFVLHLADENQAPIEVERGIFKDFHDFYANGQEYRNGLVYTLNCLFRDGTRKEQELCVRLIDSSTKQLIPYEGTCKNPDFRRVLLTHELICSRCLEHRSCGNKNDTPSDPVIIDRYVYITHVHKQIGIVKRIQNSKQRTH
;
A
#
# COMPACT_ATOMS: atom_id res chain seq x y z
N MET A 1 9.40 -23.14 -8.68
CA MET A 1 8.31 -22.14 -8.67
C MET A 1 8.54 -21.18 -7.52
N ARG A 2 9.15 -20.01 -7.75
CA ARG A 2 9.41 -19.05 -6.66
C ARG A 2 8.09 -18.38 -6.29
N LYS A 3 7.56 -18.77 -5.13
CA LYS A 3 6.43 -18.17 -4.41
C LYS A 3 6.57 -16.65 -4.46
N SER A 4 5.50 -15.96 -4.83
CA SER A 4 5.42 -14.49 -4.94
C SER A 4 6.25 -13.80 -3.86
N ASN A 5 7.27 -13.05 -4.24
CA ASN A 5 8.09 -12.33 -3.27
C ASN A 5 7.24 -11.22 -2.66
N PHE A 6 7.16 -11.21 -1.34
CA PHE A 6 6.69 -10.04 -0.61
C PHE A 6 7.75 -8.94 -0.76
N PHE A 7 7.28 -7.71 -0.90
CA PHE A 7 8.13 -6.53 -0.89
C PHE A 7 7.63 -5.64 0.24
N HIS A 8 8.57 -5.07 0.97
CA HIS A 8 8.28 -4.01 1.92
C HIS A 8 8.96 -2.73 1.45
N PHE A 9 8.42 -1.60 1.88
CA PHE A 9 9.09 -0.33 1.81
C PHE A 9 8.80 0.44 3.09
N VAL A 10 9.68 1.40 3.37
CA VAL A 10 9.66 2.20 4.59
C VAL A 10 9.42 3.64 4.21
N LEU A 11 8.47 4.28 4.87
CA LEU A 11 8.15 5.69 4.67
C LEU A 11 8.54 6.51 5.91
N HIS A 12 9.02 7.71 5.64
CA HIS A 12 9.12 8.80 6.61
C HIS A 12 8.23 9.93 6.11
N LEU A 13 7.31 10.39 6.97
CA LEU A 13 6.35 11.43 6.62
C LEU A 13 6.85 12.77 7.18
N ALA A 14 6.69 13.82 6.38
CA ALA A 14 7.00 15.18 6.77
C ALA A 14 5.92 16.13 6.26
N ASP A 15 5.71 17.21 6.99
CA ASP A 15 4.78 18.26 6.60
C ASP A 15 5.38 19.20 5.53
N GLU A 16 4.64 20.24 5.17
CA GLU A 16 5.06 21.23 4.17
C GLU A 16 6.36 21.96 4.56
N ASN A 17 6.63 22.09 5.86
CA ASN A 17 7.84 22.71 6.42
C ASN A 17 8.98 21.70 6.62
N GLN A 18 8.85 20.49 6.07
CA GLN A 18 9.78 19.37 6.30
C GLN A 18 9.87 18.92 7.76
N ALA A 19 8.93 19.34 8.63
CA ALA A 19 8.89 18.85 9.99
C ALA A 19 8.37 17.40 10.00
N PRO A 20 8.97 16.50 10.79
CA PRO A 20 8.55 15.11 10.83
C PRO A 20 7.11 14.99 11.35
N ILE A 21 6.31 14.15 10.69
CA ILE A 21 4.97 13.78 11.15
C ILE A 21 5.10 12.43 11.85
N GLU A 22 4.66 12.35 13.11
CA GLU A 22 4.62 11.09 13.84
C GLU A 22 3.35 10.33 13.46
N VAL A 23 3.46 9.03 13.19
CA VAL A 23 2.29 8.17 12.94
C VAL A 23 2.08 7.30 14.17
N GLU A 24 0.96 7.47 14.85
CA GLU A 24 0.61 6.71 16.05
C GLU A 24 0.01 5.34 15.69
N ARG A 25 -0.74 5.27 14.58
CA ARG A 25 -1.39 4.04 14.11
C ARG A 25 -1.62 4.08 12.60
N GLY A 26 -1.52 2.93 11.95
CA GLY A 26 -1.93 2.72 10.55
C GLY A 26 -2.85 1.51 10.44
N ILE A 27 -3.83 1.57 9.55
CA ILE A 27 -4.78 0.49 9.29
C ILE A 27 -4.96 0.35 7.78
N PHE A 28 -4.88 -0.87 7.25
CA PHE A 28 -5.31 -1.15 5.89
C PHE A 28 -6.82 -0.96 5.79
N LYS A 29 -7.25 -0.05 4.91
CA LYS A 29 -8.66 0.30 4.72
C LYS A 29 -9.27 -0.51 3.59
N ASP A 30 -8.71 -0.38 2.39
CA ASP A 30 -9.23 -1.06 1.20
C ASP A 30 -8.20 -1.02 0.06
N PHE A 31 -8.55 -1.66 -1.04
CA PHE A 31 -7.92 -1.44 -2.32
C PHE A 31 -8.55 -0.24 -3.03
N HIS A 32 -7.78 0.40 -3.92
CA HIS A 32 -8.27 1.48 -4.76
C HIS A 32 -8.23 1.08 -6.23
N ASP A 33 -9.41 0.87 -6.79
CA ASP A 33 -9.61 0.60 -8.20
C ASP A 33 -10.02 1.91 -8.90
N PHE A 34 -9.36 2.23 -10.01
CA PHE A 34 -9.57 3.48 -10.75
C PHE A 34 -9.88 3.18 -12.21
N TYR A 35 -10.87 3.84 -12.80
CA TYR A 35 -11.23 3.67 -14.21
C TYR A 35 -11.00 4.97 -14.97
N ALA A 36 -10.20 4.93 -16.03
CA ALA A 36 -9.95 6.08 -16.89
C ALA A 36 -9.66 5.65 -18.32
N ASN A 37 -10.16 6.44 -19.29
CA ASN A 37 -9.93 6.24 -20.72
C ASN A 37 -10.26 4.81 -21.21
N GLY A 38 -11.31 4.18 -20.66
CA GLY A 38 -11.69 2.81 -21.01
C GLY A 38 -10.82 1.71 -20.39
N GLN A 39 -9.89 2.07 -19.51
CA GLN A 39 -8.96 1.16 -18.84
C GLN A 39 -9.23 1.12 -17.33
N GLU A 40 -9.33 -0.09 -16.78
CA GLU A 40 -9.40 -0.32 -15.34
C GLU A 40 -7.99 -0.49 -14.75
N TYR A 41 -7.73 0.20 -13.65
CA TYR A 41 -6.49 0.20 -12.89
C TYR A 41 -6.74 -0.34 -11.48
N ARG A 42 -6.60 -1.65 -11.32
CA ARG A 42 -6.64 -2.33 -10.02
C ARG A 42 -5.26 -2.33 -9.38
N ASN A 43 -4.81 -1.15 -8.96
CA ASN A 43 -3.42 -0.88 -8.60
C ASN A 43 -3.34 0.17 -7.49
N GLY A 44 -4.08 -0.06 -6.41
CA GLY A 44 -4.04 0.82 -5.26
C GLY A 44 -4.30 0.08 -3.97
N LEU A 45 -3.58 0.49 -2.93
CA LEU A 45 -3.80 0.14 -1.54
C LEU A 45 -4.07 1.43 -0.79
N VAL A 46 -5.04 1.42 0.12
CA VAL A 46 -5.44 2.57 0.91
C VAL A 46 -5.27 2.25 2.38
N TYR A 47 -4.63 3.15 3.09
CA TYR A 47 -4.46 3.09 4.53
C TYR A 47 -5.03 4.33 5.18
N THR A 48 -5.53 4.15 6.39
CA THR A 48 -5.84 5.25 7.31
C THR A 48 -4.69 5.35 8.31
N LEU A 49 -4.10 6.54 8.43
CA LEU A 49 -3.02 6.86 9.36
C LEU A 49 -3.49 7.88 10.39
N ASN A 50 -3.25 7.61 11.67
CA ASN A 50 -3.41 8.59 12.74
C ASN A 50 -2.08 9.33 12.91
N CYS A 51 -2.06 10.59 12.49
CA CYS A 51 -0.87 11.42 12.44
C CYS A 51 -0.88 12.46 13.58
N LEU A 52 0.24 12.55 14.30
CA LEU A 52 0.54 13.60 15.27
C LEU A 52 1.54 14.60 14.64
N PHE A 53 1.10 15.85 14.55
CA PHE A 53 1.88 16.95 14.01
C PHE A 53 2.69 17.64 15.12
N ARG A 54 3.70 18.41 14.73
CA ARG A 54 4.61 19.09 15.65
C ARG A 54 3.92 20.08 16.59
N ASP A 55 2.82 20.68 16.14
CA ASP A 55 1.98 21.60 16.92
C ASP A 55 1.11 20.87 17.97
N GLY A 56 1.18 19.54 18.04
CA GLY A 56 0.38 18.69 18.92
C GLY A 56 -0.98 18.29 18.33
N THR A 57 -1.31 18.77 17.12
CA THR A 57 -2.56 18.42 16.45
C THR A 57 -2.55 16.96 16.01
N ARG A 58 -3.66 16.26 16.24
CA ARG A 58 -3.89 14.91 15.70
C ARG A 58 -4.86 14.96 14.53
N LYS A 59 -4.50 14.31 13.43
CA LYS A 59 -5.40 14.14 12.28
C LYS A 59 -5.34 12.73 11.73
N GLU A 60 -6.50 12.26 11.31
CA GLU A 60 -6.60 11.08 10.47
C GLU A 60 -6.27 11.47 9.02
N GLN A 61 -5.36 10.75 8.38
CA GLN A 61 -4.92 10.98 7.02
C GLN A 61 -5.00 9.70 6.19
N GLU A 62 -5.52 9.80 4.97
CA GLU A 62 -5.51 8.70 4.03
C GLU A 62 -4.18 8.66 3.26
N LEU A 63 -3.54 7.49 3.21
CA LEU A 63 -2.36 7.19 2.41
C LEU A 63 -2.75 6.20 1.30
N CYS A 64 -2.50 6.57 0.05
CA CYS A 64 -2.70 5.69 -1.10
C CYS A 64 -1.37 5.27 -1.71
N VAL A 65 -1.15 3.97 -1.83
CA VAL A 65 0.04 3.37 -2.45
C VAL A 65 -0.35 2.76 -3.79
N ARG A 66 0.30 3.20 -4.86
CA ARG A 66 0.09 2.72 -6.24
C ARG A 66 1.42 2.49 -6.92
N LEU A 67 1.45 1.62 -7.92
CA LEU A 67 2.61 1.47 -8.79
C LEU A 67 2.45 2.26 -10.09
N ILE A 68 3.52 2.95 -10.45
CA ILE A 68 3.61 3.66 -11.72
C ILE A 68 4.77 3.11 -12.55
N ASP A 69 4.64 3.21 -13.86
CA ASP A 69 5.75 2.96 -14.76
C ASP A 69 6.84 4.01 -14.56
N SER A 70 8.08 3.55 -14.41
CA SER A 70 9.21 4.44 -14.11
C SER A 70 9.55 5.43 -15.22
N SER A 71 9.22 5.11 -16.47
CA SER A 71 9.51 5.94 -17.64
C SER A 71 8.35 6.87 -17.95
N THR A 72 7.13 6.33 -18.07
CA THR A 72 5.94 7.10 -18.51
C THR A 72 5.23 7.83 -17.38
N LYS A 73 5.52 7.47 -16.12
CA LYS A 73 4.82 7.94 -14.91
C LYS A 73 3.33 7.63 -14.90
N GLN A 74 2.86 6.72 -15.75
CA GLN A 74 1.47 6.29 -15.79
C GLN A 74 1.21 5.16 -14.80
N LEU A 75 -0.05 5.02 -14.38
CA LEU A 75 -0.48 3.88 -13.57
C LEU A 75 -0.30 2.57 -14.35
N ILE A 76 0.11 1.52 -13.67
CA ILE A 76 0.24 0.19 -14.27
C ILE A 76 -1.12 -0.52 -14.19
N PRO A 77 -1.73 -0.94 -15.32
CA PRO A 77 -2.94 -1.75 -15.29
C PRO A 77 -2.62 -3.20 -14.90
N TYR A 78 -3.62 -3.94 -14.44
CA TYR A 78 -3.47 -5.36 -14.21
C TYR A 78 -3.65 -6.14 -15.53
N GLU A 79 -2.61 -6.89 -15.94
CA GLU A 79 -2.60 -7.63 -17.23
C GLU A 79 -2.70 -9.17 -17.05
N GLY A 80 -2.95 -9.66 -15.83
CA GLY A 80 -2.89 -11.09 -15.54
C GLY A 80 -4.18 -11.86 -15.85
N THR A 81 -4.08 -13.17 -16.06
CA THR A 81 -5.22 -14.07 -16.40
C THR A 81 -5.82 -14.80 -15.20
N CYS A 82 -5.59 -14.31 -13.98
CA CYS A 82 -6.00 -15.01 -12.75
C CYS A 82 -7.51 -15.25 -12.69
N LYS A 83 -7.90 -16.50 -12.42
CA LYS A 83 -9.31 -16.91 -12.38
C LYS A 83 -10.09 -16.17 -11.29
N ASN A 84 -9.54 -16.06 -10.08
CA ASN A 84 -10.20 -15.35 -8.99
C ASN A 84 -10.21 -13.83 -9.24
N PRO A 85 -11.38 -13.17 -9.35
CA PRO A 85 -11.48 -11.72 -9.55
C PRO A 85 -10.82 -10.89 -8.44
N ASP A 86 -10.82 -11.36 -7.19
CA ASP A 86 -10.22 -10.66 -6.05
C ASP A 86 -8.69 -10.54 -6.20
N PHE A 87 -8.09 -11.46 -6.94
CA PHE A 87 -6.65 -11.51 -7.18
C PHE A 87 -6.25 -10.83 -8.50
N ARG A 88 -7.21 -10.23 -9.22
CA ARG A 88 -6.98 -9.50 -10.48
C ARG A 88 -6.52 -8.07 -10.23
N ARG A 89 -5.45 -7.90 -9.46
CA ARG A 89 -4.89 -6.60 -9.10
C ARG A 89 -3.36 -6.64 -9.04
N VAL A 90 -2.73 -5.49 -9.21
CA VAL A 90 -1.27 -5.32 -9.25
C VAL A 90 -0.65 -5.52 -7.86
N LEU A 91 -1.31 -4.97 -6.84
CA LEU A 91 -0.90 -4.99 -5.44
C LEU A 91 -1.89 -5.82 -4.62
N LEU A 92 -1.36 -6.72 -3.78
CA LEU A 92 -2.14 -7.62 -2.92
C LEU A 92 -1.62 -7.55 -1.48
N THR A 93 -2.51 -7.73 -0.50
CA THR A 93 -2.13 -7.94 0.90
C THR A 93 -2.01 -9.44 1.19
N HIS A 94 -1.27 -9.80 2.24
CA HIS A 94 -1.19 -11.18 2.69
C HIS A 94 -2.55 -11.75 3.06
N GLU A 95 -3.35 -10.97 3.80
CA GLU A 95 -4.62 -11.43 4.36
C GLU A 95 -5.65 -11.76 3.28
N LEU A 96 -5.61 -11.06 2.14
CA LEU A 96 -6.48 -11.38 1.00
C LEU A 96 -6.14 -12.73 0.34
N ILE A 97 -4.86 -13.07 0.24
CA ILE A 97 -4.42 -14.28 -0.48
C ILE A 97 -4.22 -15.50 0.44
N CYS A 98 -4.32 -15.31 1.75
CA CYS A 98 -4.08 -16.35 2.73
C CYS A 98 -5.40 -16.95 3.21
N SER A 99 -5.64 -18.23 2.89
CA SER A 99 -6.84 -18.95 3.35
C SER A 99 -7.02 -18.91 4.86
N ARG A 100 -5.94 -19.03 5.64
CA ARG A 100 -6.01 -18.95 7.11
C ARG A 100 -6.50 -17.59 7.60
N CYS A 101 -6.02 -16.50 7.00
CA CYS A 101 -6.45 -15.15 7.38
C CYS A 101 -7.92 -14.92 6.99
N LEU A 102 -8.35 -15.39 5.82
CA LEU A 102 -9.75 -15.35 5.39
C LEU A 102 -10.68 -16.14 6.31
N GLU A 103 -10.20 -17.26 6.86
CA GLU A 103 -10.94 -18.06 7.85
C GLU A 103 -10.77 -17.55 9.30
N HIS A 104 -10.16 -16.37 9.50
CA HIS A 104 -9.86 -15.80 10.81
C HIS A 104 -9.09 -16.73 11.76
N ARG A 105 -8.27 -17.64 11.21
CA ARG A 105 -7.38 -18.51 11.97
C ARG A 105 -6.01 -17.86 12.17
N SER A 106 -5.26 -18.36 13.15
CA SER A 106 -3.89 -17.92 13.40
C SER A 106 -2.99 -18.19 12.18
N CYS A 107 -2.27 -17.14 11.75
CA CYS A 107 -1.37 -17.20 10.61
C CYS A 107 0.00 -16.61 11.00
N GLY A 108 1.04 -17.45 11.04
CA GLY A 108 2.41 -16.98 11.35
C GLY A 108 2.90 -15.94 10.34
N ASN A 109 2.58 -16.11 9.06
CA ASN A 109 2.98 -15.17 8.01
C ASN A 109 2.28 -13.80 8.13
N LYS A 110 1.15 -13.70 8.85
CA LYS A 110 0.50 -12.40 9.13
C LYS A 110 1.37 -11.55 10.06
N ASN A 111 2.17 -12.16 10.93
CA ASN A 111 3.08 -11.43 11.81
C ASN A 111 4.27 -10.87 11.02
N ASP A 112 4.77 -11.61 10.03
CA ASP A 112 5.89 -11.16 9.17
C ASP A 112 5.44 -10.20 8.07
N THR A 113 4.22 -10.37 7.58
CA THR A 113 3.66 -9.64 6.43
C THR A 113 2.24 -9.12 6.73
N PRO A 114 2.07 -8.28 7.76
CA PRO A 114 0.75 -7.74 8.10
C PRO A 114 0.25 -6.84 6.98
N SER A 115 -1.07 -6.80 6.79
CA SER A 115 -1.69 -5.84 5.86
C SER A 115 -1.65 -4.43 6.44
N ASP A 116 -1.85 -4.32 7.75
CA ASP A 116 -1.71 -3.06 8.48
C ASP A 116 -0.24 -2.62 8.49
N PRO A 117 0.04 -1.32 8.29
CA PRO A 117 1.39 -0.78 8.40
C PRO A 117 1.95 -0.98 9.81
N VAL A 118 3.21 -1.37 9.91
CA VAL A 118 3.93 -1.47 11.19
C VAL A 118 4.66 -0.15 11.43
N ILE A 119 4.49 0.44 12.61
CA ILE A 119 5.19 1.66 13.00
C ILE A 119 6.32 1.32 13.97
N ILE A 120 7.56 1.68 13.61
CA ILE A 120 8.75 1.53 14.45
C ILE A 120 9.57 2.82 14.36
N ASP A 121 9.90 3.44 15.49
CA ASP A 121 10.73 4.64 15.56
C ASP A 121 10.33 5.74 14.56
N ARG A 122 9.01 5.98 14.44
CA ARG A 122 8.37 6.95 13.50
C ARG A 122 8.41 6.57 12.02
N TYR A 123 8.99 5.43 11.66
CA TYR A 123 8.96 4.90 10.31
C TYR A 123 7.74 4.01 10.10
N VAL A 124 7.11 4.15 8.93
CA VAL A 124 5.95 3.35 8.52
C VAL A 124 6.40 2.26 7.56
N TYR A 125 6.30 1.01 7.99
CA TYR A 125 6.66 -0.18 7.22
C TYR A 125 5.41 -0.76 6.56
N ILE A 126 5.43 -0.88 5.24
CA ILE A 126 4.29 -1.30 4.43
C ILE A 126 4.70 -2.53 3.61
N THR A 127 4.03 -3.68 3.82
CA THR A 127 4.42 -4.97 3.23
C THR A 127 3.34 -5.57 2.32
N HIS A 128 3.67 -5.83 1.06
CA HIS A 128 2.70 -6.26 0.05
C HIS A 128 3.24 -7.32 -0.88
N VAL A 129 2.33 -8.06 -1.50
CA VAL A 129 2.65 -9.02 -2.55
C VAL A 129 2.53 -8.31 -3.89
N HIS A 130 3.60 -8.41 -4.67
CA HIS A 130 3.62 -7.92 -6.04
C HIS A 130 3.52 -9.08 -7.02
N LYS A 131 2.60 -8.99 -7.98
CA LYS A 131 2.35 -10.07 -8.94
C LYS A 131 3.12 -9.92 -10.26
N GLN A 132 3.66 -8.73 -10.58
CA GLN A 132 4.31 -8.47 -11.87
C GLN A 132 5.84 -8.34 -11.71
N ILE A 133 6.58 -9.41 -11.94
CA ILE A 133 8.00 -9.58 -11.53
C ILE A 133 9.01 -8.66 -12.29
N GLY A 134 8.59 -7.69 -13.11
CA GLY A 134 9.49 -6.98 -14.04
C GLY A 134 9.65 -5.46 -13.96
N ILE A 135 8.96 -4.72 -13.09
CA ILE A 135 8.93 -3.24 -13.19
C ILE A 135 9.74 -2.57 -12.07
N VAL A 136 10.73 -1.76 -12.47
CA VAL A 136 11.55 -0.90 -11.59
C VAL A 136 10.63 0.11 -10.88
N LYS A 137 10.49 -0.04 -9.58
CA LYS A 137 9.54 0.72 -8.76
C LYS A 137 10.16 2.04 -8.30
N ARG A 138 9.49 3.16 -8.59
CA ARG A 138 9.71 4.41 -7.85
C ARG A 138 8.41 4.79 -7.15
N ILE A 139 8.45 4.78 -5.82
CA ILE A 139 7.37 5.27 -4.97
C ILE A 139 7.41 6.81 -5.08
N GLN A 140 6.34 7.43 -5.55
CA GLN A 140 6.19 8.88 -5.46
C GLN A 140 5.31 9.20 -4.24
N ASN A 141 5.86 9.99 -3.32
CA ASN A 141 5.08 10.63 -2.27
C ASN A 141 4.08 11.56 -2.94
N SER A 142 2.78 11.26 -2.80
CA SER A 142 1.73 12.18 -3.25
C SER A 142 1.80 13.44 -2.39
N LYS A 143 2.23 14.54 -3.01
CA LYS A 143 1.99 15.88 -2.46
C LYS A 143 0.48 16.04 -2.31
N GLN A 144 0.02 16.37 -1.10
CA GLN A 144 -1.36 16.78 -0.87
C GLN A 144 -1.66 17.95 -1.83
N ARG A 145 -2.65 17.76 -2.72
CA ARG A 145 -3.28 18.87 -3.43
C ARG A 145 -4.30 19.45 -2.45
N THR A 146 -3.98 20.59 -1.87
CA THR A 146 -4.95 21.48 -1.26
C THR A 146 -5.82 22.08 -2.37
N HIS A 147 -7.14 21.92 -2.24
CA HIS A 147 -8.14 22.69 -2.98
C HIS A 147 -8.55 23.89 -2.14
#